data_AF-A0A6S7AXL9-F1
#
_entry.id   AF-A0A6S7AXL9-F1
#
_cell.length_a   1.000
_cell.length_b   1.000
_cell.length_c   1.000
_cell.angle_alpha   90.00
_cell.angle_beta   90.00
_cell.angle_gamma   90.00
#
_symmetry.space_group_name_H-M   'P 1'
#
loop_
_entity.id
_entity.type
_entity.pdbx_description
1 polymer ?
#
loop_
_entity_poly.entity_id
_entity_poly.type
_entity_poly.pdbx_seq_one_letter_code
_entity_poly.pdbx_strand_id
1 'polypeptide(L)'
;MTISAIAIWPAVSRPSTKNRIDSEPMVISSLRVEFIAKLHRVVVKSLYHMRTNRQSFSPRRFSDDPNPDDPLIGARLRYCLAQVEQRLGQALASAGFGDIQVAHFKVLRFPPPENERPIDLAQRAGMSKQAMNYLLLQLEELGYVERGAMGGSPARLVSLTERGWKVAEIQRATVHQIEREWERQIGAQRFQTFYAVLKELTDG
;
A
#
# COMPACT_ATOMS: atom_id res chain seq x y z
N MET A 1 -35.45 -15.89 2.26
CA MET A 1 -36.47 -15.15 3.04
C MET A 1 -36.04 -13.71 3.13
N THR A 2 -36.93 -12.84 2.68
CA THR A 2 -36.85 -11.38 2.49
C THR A 2 -36.81 -10.62 3.82
N ILE A 3 -36.01 -9.54 3.89
CA ILE A 3 -36.37 -8.31 4.62
C ILE A 3 -35.91 -7.13 3.77
N SER A 4 -36.88 -6.38 3.24
CA SER A 4 -36.72 -5.01 2.75
C SER A 4 -36.68 -4.04 3.93
N ALA A 5 -35.88 -2.97 3.85
CA ALA A 5 -36.09 -1.79 4.69
C ALA A 5 -35.79 -0.52 3.87
N ILE A 6 -36.88 0.14 3.53
CA ILE A 6 -37.01 1.48 2.96
C ILE A 6 -36.90 2.50 4.10
N ALA A 7 -36.15 3.59 3.91
CA ALA A 7 -36.24 4.82 4.70
C ALA A 7 -36.01 5.99 3.72
N ILE A 8 -37.07 6.52 3.08
CA ILE A 8 -37.89 7.68 3.50
C ILE A 8 -37.03 8.87 3.95
N TRP A 9 -36.76 9.78 3.01
CA TRP A 9 -36.23 11.12 3.23
C TRP A 9 -37.42 12.10 3.25
N PRO A 10 -37.60 12.98 4.26
CA PRO A 10 -38.67 13.96 4.20
C PRO A 10 -38.26 15.18 3.37
N ALA A 11 -39.19 15.62 2.52
CA ALA A 11 -39.10 16.79 1.68
C ALA A 11 -38.98 18.08 2.52
N VAL A 12 -38.02 18.95 2.17
CA VAL A 12 -37.98 20.34 2.62
C VAL A 12 -38.44 21.23 1.47
N SER A 13 -39.54 21.94 1.73
CA SER A 13 -40.24 22.87 0.86
C SER A 13 -39.35 24.05 0.43
N ARG A 14 -39.46 24.44 -0.84
CA ARG A 14 -38.92 25.71 -1.36
C ARG A 14 -39.78 26.89 -0.91
N PRO A 15 -39.17 28.04 -0.60
CA PRO A 15 -39.74 29.33 -0.94
C PRO A 15 -38.89 30.05 -2.00
N SER A 16 -39.57 30.65 -2.98
CA SER A 16 -39.00 31.62 -3.91
C SER A 16 -38.97 33.01 -3.26
N THR A 17 -37.86 33.75 -3.36
CA THR A 17 -37.73 35.08 -4.02
C THR A 17 -36.44 35.82 -3.59
N LYS A 18 -35.63 36.19 -4.60
CA LYS A 18 -34.80 37.41 -4.80
C LYS A 18 -33.83 37.95 -3.72
N ASN A 19 -32.61 38.25 -4.22
CA ASN A 19 -31.57 39.24 -3.83
C ASN A 19 -30.30 38.79 -3.05
N ARG A 20 -29.21 38.64 -3.83
CA ARG A 20 -27.93 39.39 -3.81
C ARG A 20 -26.99 39.29 -2.57
N ILE A 21 -25.83 38.63 -2.80
CA ILE A 21 -24.46 38.83 -2.25
C ILE A 21 -24.33 38.51 -0.73
N ASP A 22 -23.68 37.43 -0.30
CA ASP A 22 -22.22 37.28 -0.18
C ASP A 22 -21.74 35.81 -0.26
N SER A 23 -20.54 35.62 -0.82
CA SER A 23 -19.86 34.33 -0.95
C SER A 23 -18.95 34.08 0.25
N GLU A 24 -19.38 33.30 1.23
CA GLU A 24 -18.49 32.72 2.25
C GLU A 24 -18.06 31.29 1.84
N PRO A 25 -16.78 30.90 1.98
CA PRO A 25 -16.32 29.57 1.61
C PRO A 25 -16.83 28.52 2.61
N MET A 26 -17.50 27.49 2.08
CA MET A 26 -17.97 26.31 2.79
C MET A 26 -16.77 25.57 3.43
N VAL A 27 -16.49 25.87 4.70
CA VAL A 27 -15.52 25.15 5.52
C VAL A 27 -15.97 23.69 5.63
N ILE A 28 -15.33 22.79 4.88
CA ILE A 28 -15.49 21.35 5.03
C ILE A 28 -14.90 20.99 6.40
N SER A 29 -15.79 20.95 7.39
CA SER A 29 -15.47 20.80 8.81
C SER A 29 -14.63 19.55 9.08
N SER A 30 -13.53 19.76 9.83
CA SER A 30 -12.59 18.76 10.36
C SER A 30 -13.28 17.54 10.99
N LEU A 31 -14.50 17.73 11.51
CA LEU A 31 -15.30 16.69 12.15
C LEU A 31 -15.71 15.57 11.19
N ARG A 32 -15.82 15.83 9.86
CA ARG A 32 -16.15 14.77 8.88
C ARG A 32 -14.98 13.84 8.61
N VAL A 33 -13.74 14.35 8.59
CA VAL A 33 -12.55 13.53 8.35
C VAL A 33 -12.22 12.67 9.58
N GLU A 34 -12.36 13.23 10.78
CA GLU A 34 -12.18 12.46 12.02
C GLU A 34 -13.26 11.39 12.20
N PHE A 35 -14.50 11.68 11.82
CA PHE A 35 -15.58 10.69 11.85
C PHE A 35 -15.32 9.54 10.87
N ILE A 36 -14.85 9.83 9.65
CA ILE A 36 -14.46 8.81 8.66
C ILE A 36 -13.26 7.99 9.15
N ALA A 37 -12.25 8.62 9.75
CA ALA A 37 -11.09 7.93 10.32
C ALA A 37 -11.46 7.03 11.50
N LYS A 38 -12.40 7.48 12.35
CA LYS A 38 -12.93 6.71 13.48
C LYS A 38 -13.79 5.54 12.98
N LEU A 39 -14.64 5.75 11.96
CA LEU A 39 -15.38 4.68 11.30
C LEU A 39 -14.44 3.65 10.68
N HIS A 40 -13.39 4.08 9.96
CA HIS A 40 -12.41 3.17 9.38
C HIS A 40 -11.70 2.35 10.47
N ARG A 41 -11.33 2.97 11.61
CA ARG A 41 -10.70 2.27 12.74
C ARG A 41 -11.65 1.27 13.40
N VAL A 42 -12.94 1.57 13.50
CA VAL A 42 -13.98 0.67 14.03
C VAL A 42 -14.29 -0.45 13.04
N VAL A 43 -14.41 -0.17 11.75
CA VAL A 43 -14.67 -1.16 10.71
C VAL A 43 -13.46 -2.07 10.51
N VAL A 44 -12.23 -1.56 10.54
CA VAL A 44 -11.02 -2.40 10.48
C VAL A 44 -10.85 -3.22 11.76
N LYS A 45 -11.06 -2.65 12.96
CA LYS A 45 -11.07 -3.47 14.19
C LYS A 45 -12.18 -4.52 14.15
N SER A 46 -13.38 -4.16 13.71
CA SER A 46 -14.53 -5.07 13.61
C SER A 46 -14.31 -6.13 12.54
N LEU A 47 -13.68 -5.83 11.40
CA LEU A 47 -13.28 -6.81 10.39
C LEU A 47 -12.15 -7.71 10.88
N TYR A 48 -11.22 -7.19 11.68
CA TYR A 48 -10.20 -7.99 12.36
C TYR A 48 -10.84 -8.94 13.39
N HIS A 49 -11.87 -8.49 14.12
CA HIS A 49 -12.62 -9.31 15.08
C HIS A 49 -13.72 -10.18 14.43
N MET A 50 -14.19 -9.87 13.22
CA MET A 50 -15.19 -10.65 12.48
C MET A 50 -14.54 -11.72 11.60
N ARG A 51 -13.29 -11.52 11.14
CA ARG A 51 -12.54 -12.56 10.43
C ARG A 51 -12.03 -13.66 11.37
N THR A 52 -12.01 -13.42 12.68
CA THR A 52 -11.65 -14.42 13.70
C THR A 52 -12.84 -15.23 14.21
N ASN A 53 -14.07 -14.98 13.76
CA ASN A 53 -15.25 -15.64 14.32
C ASN A 53 -16.13 -16.34 13.27
N ARG A 54 -15.61 -17.39 12.62
CA ARG A 54 -16.39 -18.56 12.17
C ARG A 54 -15.56 -19.75 11.67
N GLN A 55 -14.51 -20.16 12.37
CA GLN A 55 -14.06 -21.54 12.29
C GLN A 55 -13.78 -22.03 13.70
N SER A 56 -14.54 -23.03 14.15
CA SER A 56 -14.20 -23.85 15.29
C SER A 56 -12.83 -24.49 15.00
N PHE A 57 -11.76 -23.90 15.52
CA PHE A 57 -10.40 -24.38 15.27
C PHE A 57 -10.13 -25.63 16.12
N SER A 58 -9.61 -26.66 15.46
CA SER A 58 -9.31 -27.97 16.04
C SER A 58 -8.27 -27.86 17.19
N PRO A 59 -8.40 -28.63 18.29
CA PRO A 59 -7.53 -28.58 19.49
C PRO A 59 -6.07 -29.04 19.27
N ARG A 60 -5.56 -29.05 18.03
CA ARG A 60 -4.20 -29.44 17.64
C ARG A 60 -3.43 -28.28 16.99
N ARG A 61 -3.27 -27.15 17.68
CA ARG A 61 -2.37 -26.09 17.21
C ARG A 61 -1.41 -25.71 18.33
N PHE A 62 -0.11 -25.86 18.05
CA PHE A 62 1.02 -25.33 18.81
C PHE A 62 0.83 -25.39 20.33
N SER A 63 0.75 -26.61 20.88
CA SER A 63 0.50 -26.86 22.32
C SER A 63 1.49 -26.16 23.24
N ASP A 64 2.67 -25.83 22.73
CA ASP A 64 3.76 -25.22 23.48
C ASP A 64 3.79 -23.69 23.32
N ASP A 65 2.90 -23.11 22.51
CA ASP A 65 2.78 -21.67 22.32
C ASP A 65 1.82 -21.08 23.37
N PRO A 66 2.27 -20.12 24.21
CA PRO A 66 1.39 -19.49 25.20
C PRO A 66 0.28 -18.63 24.57
N ASN A 67 0.34 -18.32 23.27
CA ASN A 67 -0.68 -17.56 22.56
C ASN A 67 -0.82 -17.99 21.09
N PRO A 68 -1.37 -19.20 20.83
CA PRO A 68 -1.41 -19.80 19.49
C PRO A 68 -2.30 -19.04 18.48
N ASP A 69 -3.15 -18.13 18.97
CA ASP A 69 -4.03 -17.30 18.16
C ASP A 69 -3.40 -15.96 17.76
N ASP A 70 -2.29 -15.56 18.40
CA ASP A 70 -1.59 -14.33 18.06
C ASP A 70 -0.47 -14.57 17.04
N PRO A 71 -0.54 -14.02 15.81
CA PRO A 71 0.50 -14.26 14.83
C PRO A 71 1.85 -13.72 15.30
N LEU A 72 2.87 -14.58 15.26
CA LEU A 72 4.26 -14.20 15.54
C LEU A 72 4.75 -13.12 14.56
N ILE A 73 5.87 -12.47 14.91
CA ILE A 73 6.39 -11.27 14.24
C ILE A 73 6.46 -11.40 12.70
N GLY A 74 6.88 -12.56 12.17
CA GLY A 74 6.98 -12.77 10.73
C GLY A 74 5.64 -12.63 10.00
N ALA A 75 4.53 -13.06 10.61
CA ALA A 75 3.20 -12.88 10.04
C ALA A 75 2.74 -11.42 10.14
N ARG A 76 3.03 -10.73 11.24
CA ARG A 76 2.70 -9.31 11.43
C ARG A 76 3.41 -8.41 10.42
N LEU A 77 4.71 -8.65 10.19
CA LEU A 77 5.49 -7.93 9.16
C LEU A 77 4.89 -8.14 7.77
N ARG A 78 4.49 -9.38 7.43
CA ARG A 78 3.79 -9.65 6.16
C ARG A 78 2.46 -8.92 6.05
N TYR A 79 1.68 -8.81 7.13
CA TYR A 79 0.42 -8.06 7.10
C TYR A 79 0.64 -6.56 6.89
N CYS A 80 1.66 -5.98 7.51
CA CYS A 80 2.04 -4.58 7.27
C CYS A 80 2.45 -4.38 5.81
N LEU A 81 3.31 -5.25 5.27
CA LEU A 81 3.74 -5.17 3.87
C LEU A 81 2.58 -5.32 2.90
N ALA A 82 1.68 -6.29 3.11
CA ALA A 82 0.52 -6.50 2.25
C ALA A 82 -0.42 -5.28 2.22
N GLN A 83 -0.61 -4.60 3.35
CA GLN A 83 -1.38 -3.34 3.39
C GLN A 83 -0.69 -2.22 2.59
N VAL A 84 0.64 -2.12 2.66
CA VAL A 84 1.41 -1.16 1.86
C VAL A 84 1.26 -1.48 0.36
N GLU A 85 1.50 -2.74 -0.05
CA GLU A 85 1.40 -3.18 -1.44
C GLU A 85 0.00 -2.96 -2.04
N GLN A 86 -1.06 -3.23 -1.26
CA GLN A 86 -2.44 -2.94 -1.67
C GLN A 86 -2.64 -1.44 -1.96
N ARG A 87 -2.18 -0.57 -1.06
CA ARG A 87 -2.31 0.89 -1.23
C ARG A 87 -1.47 1.42 -2.39
N LEU A 88 -0.28 0.86 -2.61
CA LEU A 88 0.54 1.18 -3.78
C LEU A 88 -0.18 0.81 -5.08
N GLY A 89 -0.75 -0.39 -5.17
CA GLY A 89 -1.54 -0.80 -6.33
C GLY A 89 -2.71 0.14 -6.61
N GLN A 90 -3.43 0.56 -5.56
CA GLN A 90 -4.55 1.52 -5.69
C GLN A 90 -4.09 2.91 -6.16
N ALA A 91 -2.99 3.42 -5.59
CA ALA A 91 -2.43 4.72 -5.97
C ALA A 91 -1.95 4.72 -7.43
N LEU A 92 -1.25 3.67 -7.84
CA LEU A 92 -0.77 3.51 -9.22
C LEU A 92 -1.92 3.38 -10.23
N ALA A 93 -2.91 2.54 -9.93
CA ALA A 93 -4.08 2.41 -10.79
C ALA A 93 -4.84 3.75 -10.93
N SER A 94 -5.00 4.50 -9.84
CA SER A 94 -5.66 5.81 -9.86
C SER A 94 -4.88 6.87 -10.65
N ALA A 95 -3.55 6.71 -10.75
CA ALA A 95 -2.67 7.58 -11.52
C ALA A 95 -2.48 7.12 -12.98
N GLY A 96 -3.20 6.09 -13.44
CA GLY A 96 -3.15 5.61 -14.82
C GLY A 96 -2.12 4.49 -15.09
N PHE A 97 -1.50 3.93 -14.04
CA PHE A 97 -0.52 2.85 -14.11
C PHE A 97 -1.13 1.49 -13.69
N GLY A 98 -2.33 1.19 -14.18
CA GLY A 98 -3.08 -0.03 -13.84
C GLY A 98 -2.53 -1.33 -14.44
N ASP A 99 -1.56 -1.23 -15.34
CA ASP A 99 -0.76 -2.31 -15.94
C ASP A 99 0.38 -2.80 -15.01
N ILE A 100 0.69 -2.07 -13.93
CA ILE A 100 1.64 -2.50 -12.91
C ILE A 100 0.97 -3.46 -11.91
N GLN A 101 1.49 -4.69 -11.85
CA GLN A 101 1.06 -5.71 -10.90
C GLN A 101 1.98 -5.76 -9.67
N VAL A 102 1.49 -6.34 -8.57
CA VAL A 102 2.26 -6.54 -7.33
C VAL A 102 3.57 -7.29 -7.57
N ALA A 103 3.60 -8.23 -8.53
CA ALA A 103 4.81 -8.95 -8.90
C ALA A 103 5.93 -8.02 -9.40
N HIS A 104 5.57 -6.95 -10.14
CA HIS A 104 6.53 -5.97 -10.65
C HIS A 104 7.20 -5.15 -9.53
N PHE A 105 6.58 -5.05 -8.34
CA PHE A 105 7.17 -4.33 -7.22
C PHE A 105 8.50 -4.93 -6.75
N LYS A 106 8.78 -6.19 -7.07
CA LYS A 106 10.08 -6.82 -6.80
C LYS A 106 11.23 -6.18 -7.61
N VAL A 107 10.94 -5.70 -8.82
CA VAL A 107 11.90 -4.99 -9.67
C VAL A 107 11.99 -3.51 -9.29
N LEU A 108 10.83 -2.90 -9.02
CA LEU A 108 10.71 -1.46 -8.71
C LEU A 108 11.00 -1.12 -7.23
N ARG A 109 11.38 -2.11 -6.42
CA ARG A 109 11.67 -1.92 -5.00
C ARG A 109 12.87 -1.00 -4.82
N PHE A 110 12.79 -0.12 -3.83
CA PHE A 110 13.88 0.77 -3.45
C PHE A 110 15.21 0.03 -3.11
N PRO A 111 16.37 0.56 -3.54
CA PRO A 111 16.50 1.60 -4.56
C PRO A 111 16.06 1.09 -5.94
N PRO A 112 15.39 1.93 -6.76
CA PRO A 112 15.04 1.54 -8.12
C PRO A 112 16.30 1.19 -8.93
N PRO A 113 16.22 0.29 -9.92
CA PRO A 113 17.37 -0.08 -10.72
C PRO A 113 17.87 1.11 -11.52
N GLU A 114 19.16 1.40 -11.36
CA GLU A 114 19.90 2.36 -12.16
C GLU A 114 21.22 1.71 -12.56
N ASN A 115 21.33 1.31 -13.82
CA ASN A 115 22.47 0.57 -14.36
C ASN A 115 22.78 -0.73 -13.59
N GLU A 116 21.74 -1.41 -13.07
CA GLU A 116 21.88 -2.63 -12.26
C GLU A 116 21.85 -3.88 -13.15
N ARG A 117 22.64 -4.92 -12.83
CA ARG A 117 22.60 -6.17 -13.61
C ARG A 117 21.35 -6.98 -13.21
N PRO A 118 20.69 -7.68 -14.16
CA PRO A 118 19.55 -8.56 -13.86
C PRO A 118 19.84 -9.62 -12.79
N ILE A 119 21.08 -10.09 -12.67
CA ILE A 119 21.47 -11.09 -11.66
C ILE A 119 21.53 -10.48 -10.25
N ASP A 120 21.98 -9.24 -10.13
CA ASP A 120 22.06 -8.53 -8.85
C ASP A 120 20.64 -8.18 -8.38
N LEU A 121 19.78 -7.75 -9.32
CA LEU A 121 18.34 -7.58 -9.09
C LEU A 121 17.69 -8.87 -8.57
N ALA A 122 17.97 -10.01 -9.21
CA ALA A 122 17.42 -11.30 -8.81
C ALA A 122 17.84 -11.68 -7.39
N GLN A 123 19.13 -11.51 -7.06
CA GLN A 123 19.66 -11.77 -5.73
C GLN A 123 19.01 -10.87 -4.68
N ARG A 124 18.94 -9.56 -4.92
CA ARG A 124 18.30 -8.58 -4.03
C ARG A 124 16.82 -8.86 -3.80
N ALA A 125 16.11 -9.32 -4.83
CA ALA A 125 14.69 -9.65 -4.73
C ALA A 125 14.42 -11.04 -4.12
N GLY A 126 15.45 -11.86 -3.88
CA GLY A 126 15.31 -13.26 -3.48
C GLY A 126 14.61 -14.11 -4.54
N MET A 127 14.86 -13.82 -5.82
CA MET A 127 14.22 -14.45 -6.97
C MET A 127 15.21 -15.25 -7.80
N SER A 128 14.71 -16.25 -8.54
CA SER A 128 15.53 -16.91 -9.55
C SER A 128 15.81 -15.96 -10.72
N LYS A 129 16.94 -16.17 -11.41
CA LYS A 129 17.30 -15.42 -12.63
C LYS A 129 16.21 -15.49 -13.70
N GLN A 130 15.55 -16.64 -13.85
CA GLN A 130 14.47 -16.83 -14.83
C GLN A 130 13.24 -15.99 -14.47
N ALA A 131 12.81 -16.03 -13.21
CA ALA A 131 11.67 -15.24 -12.75
C ALA A 131 11.95 -13.72 -12.84
N MET A 132 13.17 -13.29 -12.51
CA MET A 132 13.58 -11.89 -12.67
C MET A 132 13.56 -11.46 -14.15
N ASN A 133 14.14 -12.25 -15.05
CA ASN A 133 14.13 -11.95 -16.48
C ASN A 133 12.72 -11.86 -17.07
N TYR A 134 11.79 -12.68 -16.57
CA TYR A 134 10.38 -12.63 -16.97
C TYR A 134 9.74 -11.28 -16.58
N LEU A 135 9.90 -10.83 -15.34
CA LEU A 135 9.38 -9.52 -14.91
C LEU A 135 10.03 -8.35 -15.67
N LEU A 136 11.34 -8.44 -15.94
CA LEU A 136 12.06 -7.42 -16.71
C LEU A 136 11.56 -7.32 -18.15
N LEU A 137 11.24 -8.46 -18.79
CA LEU A 137 10.66 -8.45 -20.14
C LEU A 137 9.30 -7.74 -20.13
N GLN A 138 8.41 -8.08 -19.19
CA GLN A 138 7.10 -7.44 -19.09
C GLN A 138 7.22 -5.92 -18.85
N LEU A 139 8.11 -5.50 -17.95
CA LEU A 139 8.30 -4.08 -17.66
C LEU A 139 8.95 -3.33 -18.83
N GLU A 140 9.78 -3.98 -19.63
CA GLU A 140 10.35 -3.39 -20.85
C GLU A 140 9.29 -3.24 -21.95
N GLU A 141 8.46 -4.25 -22.17
CA GLU A 141 7.32 -4.20 -23.11
C GLU A 141 6.31 -3.10 -22.73
N LEU A 142 6.10 -2.88 -21.42
CA LEU A 142 5.26 -1.81 -20.89
C LEU A 142 5.97 -0.44 -20.83
N GLY A 143 7.25 -0.37 -21.20
CA GLY A 143 8.03 0.87 -21.28
C GLY A 143 8.44 1.47 -19.93
N TYR A 144 8.49 0.67 -18.85
CA TYR A 144 8.91 1.11 -17.52
C TYR A 144 10.42 0.97 -17.26
N VAL A 145 11.06 0.01 -17.93
CA VAL A 145 12.50 -0.22 -17.85
C VAL A 145 13.10 -0.29 -19.25
N GLU A 146 14.37 0.02 -19.33
CA GLU A 146 15.19 -0.21 -20.53
C GLU A 146 16.36 -1.12 -20.19
N ARG A 147 16.76 -1.96 -21.16
CA ARG A 147 17.92 -2.84 -21.04
C ARG A 147 18.96 -2.49 -22.09
N GLY A 148 20.11 -2.01 -21.64
CA GLY A 148 21.13 -1.47 -22.53
C GLY A 148 22.56 -1.68 -22.04
N ALA A 149 23.48 -1.57 -22.98
CA ALA A 149 24.91 -1.45 -22.72
C ALA A 149 25.21 0.01 -22.37
N MET A 150 25.75 0.29 -21.17
CA MET A 150 26.36 1.60 -20.91
C MET A 150 27.80 1.60 -21.45
N GLY A 151 28.18 2.64 -22.20
CA GLY A 151 29.57 2.90 -22.56
C GLY A 151 30.30 1.77 -23.30
N GLY A 152 29.59 0.97 -24.11
CA GLY A 152 30.20 -0.12 -24.89
C GLY A 152 30.40 -1.44 -24.14
N SER A 153 29.91 -1.57 -22.91
CA SER A 153 29.93 -2.84 -22.17
C SER A 153 28.95 -3.86 -22.77
N PRO A 154 29.30 -5.14 -22.96
CA PRO A 154 28.36 -6.16 -23.42
C PRO A 154 27.32 -6.53 -22.35
N ALA A 155 27.45 -6.02 -21.12
CA ALA A 155 26.51 -6.29 -20.05
C ALA A 155 25.18 -5.55 -20.29
N ARG A 156 24.08 -6.30 -20.37
CA ARG A 156 22.72 -5.73 -20.34
C ARG A 156 22.43 -5.23 -18.93
N LEU A 157 22.49 -3.92 -18.74
CA LEU A 157 22.11 -3.24 -17.50
C LEU A 157 20.66 -2.80 -17.58
N VAL A 158 20.00 -2.73 -16.44
CA VAL A 158 18.61 -2.31 -16.28
C VAL A 158 18.57 -0.92 -15.67
N SER A 159 17.79 -0.03 -16.27
CA SER A 159 17.48 1.30 -15.74
C SER A 159 15.99 1.60 -15.88
N LEU A 160 15.45 2.44 -14.99
CA LEU A 160 14.10 2.98 -15.17
C LEU A 160 14.06 3.98 -16.33
N THR A 161 12.99 3.92 -17.13
CA THR A 161 12.64 4.99 -18.07
C THR A 161 11.99 6.16 -17.34
N GLU A 162 11.69 7.27 -18.04
CA GLU A 162 10.89 8.37 -17.47
C GLU A 162 9.52 7.88 -16.95
N ARG A 163 8.88 6.93 -17.65
CA ARG A 163 7.62 6.31 -17.21
C ARG A 163 7.83 5.47 -15.95
N GLY A 164 8.95 4.75 -15.85
CA GLY A 164 9.35 4.01 -14.66
C GLY A 164 9.58 4.92 -13.45
N TRP A 165 10.22 6.07 -13.64
CA TRP A 165 10.46 7.04 -12.58
C TRP A 165 9.16 7.62 -12.01
N LYS A 166 8.15 7.91 -12.86
CA LYS A 166 6.82 8.34 -12.38
C LYS A 166 6.18 7.32 -11.44
N VAL A 167 6.35 6.03 -11.72
CA VAL A 167 5.89 4.95 -10.81
C VAL A 167 6.65 5.00 -9.48
N ALA A 168 7.98 5.12 -9.51
CA ALA A 168 8.81 5.19 -8.30
C ALA A 168 8.46 6.41 -7.43
N GLU A 169 8.18 7.56 -8.04
CA GLU A 169 7.73 8.78 -7.34
C GLU A 169 6.39 8.58 -6.64
N ILE A 170 5.40 8.00 -7.34
CA ILE A 170 4.08 7.69 -6.76
C ILE A 170 4.24 6.71 -5.60
N GLN A 171 5.06 5.67 -5.76
CA GLN A 171 5.33 4.70 -4.69
C GLN A 171 5.92 5.39 -3.46
N ARG A 172 6.97 6.21 -3.63
CA ARG A 172 7.60 6.97 -2.54
C ARG A 172 6.60 7.88 -1.83
N ALA A 173 5.83 8.66 -2.59
CA ALA A 173 4.83 9.56 -2.02
C ALA A 173 3.74 8.80 -1.23
N THR A 174 3.30 7.65 -1.74
CA THR A 174 2.30 6.80 -1.11
C THR A 174 2.81 6.19 0.19
N VAL A 175 4.05 5.68 0.21
CA VAL A 175 4.67 5.15 1.43
C VAL A 175 4.81 6.25 2.50
N HIS A 176 5.29 7.43 2.14
CA HIS A 176 5.36 8.55 3.10
C HIS A 176 3.97 8.96 3.64
N GLN A 177 2.92 8.87 2.83
CA GLN A 177 1.57 9.09 3.33
C GLN A 177 1.14 8.01 4.34
N ILE A 178 1.43 6.74 4.05
CA ILE A 178 1.17 5.62 4.96
C ILE A 178 1.90 5.82 6.29
N GLU A 179 3.18 6.19 6.26
CA GLU A 179 3.98 6.47 7.45
C GLU A 179 3.36 7.59 8.30
N ARG A 180 2.99 8.72 7.69
CA ARG A 180 2.31 9.82 8.38
C ARG A 180 0.96 9.41 8.99
N GLU A 181 0.25 8.50 8.36
CA GLU A 181 -1.00 7.96 8.91
C GLU A 181 -0.74 7.03 10.10
N TRP A 182 0.25 6.13 10.00
CA TRP A 182 0.63 5.26 11.11
C TRP A 182 1.16 6.06 12.30
N GLU A 183 2.00 7.06 12.06
CA GLU A 183 2.48 8.00 13.07
C GLU A 183 1.33 8.69 13.81
N ARG A 184 0.35 9.23 13.08
CA ARG A 184 -0.87 9.80 13.71
C ARG A 184 -1.69 8.77 14.47
N GLN A 185 -1.66 7.50 14.08
CA GLN A 185 -2.45 6.45 14.69
C GLN A 185 -1.87 5.91 15.99
N ILE A 186 -0.54 5.72 16.05
CA ILE A 186 0.13 5.09 17.20
C ILE A 186 0.91 6.08 18.06
N GLY A 187 1.10 7.31 17.57
CA GLY A 187 1.88 8.37 18.19
C GLY A 187 3.29 8.48 17.60
N ALA A 188 3.77 9.71 17.43
CA ALA A 188 5.07 10.05 16.84
C ALA A 188 6.24 9.29 17.48
N GLN A 189 6.38 9.40 18.81
CA GLN A 189 7.49 8.76 19.51
C GLN A 189 7.53 7.24 19.29
N ARG A 190 6.37 6.58 19.39
CA ARG A 190 6.27 5.12 19.19
C ARG A 190 6.61 4.71 17.76
N PHE A 191 6.15 5.49 16.78
CA PHE A 191 6.46 5.24 15.38
C PHE A 191 7.96 5.42 15.09
N GLN A 192 8.58 6.48 15.60
CA GLN A 192 10.01 6.73 15.42
C GLN A 192 10.87 5.64 16.08
N THR A 193 10.53 5.22 17.31
CA THR A 193 11.20 4.07 17.94
C THR A 193 11.03 2.80 17.13
N PHE A 194 9.82 2.50 16.65
CA PHE A 194 9.58 1.33 15.80
C PHE A 194 10.42 1.37 14.52
N TYR A 195 10.45 2.50 13.82
CA TYR A 195 11.22 2.66 12.59
C TYR A 195 12.74 2.52 12.83
N ALA A 196 13.25 3.11 13.93
CA ALA A 196 14.67 2.98 14.29
C ALA A 196 15.06 1.52 14.56
N VAL A 197 14.29 0.79 15.38
CA VAL A 197 14.53 -0.63 15.66
C VAL A 197 14.41 -1.47 14.38
N LEU A 198 13.40 -1.20 13.54
CA LEU A 198 13.24 -1.92 12.28
C LEU A 198 14.44 -1.70 11.36
N LYS A 199 14.95 -0.46 11.28
CA LYS A 199 16.13 -0.12 10.50
C LYS A 199 17.37 -0.85 11.01
N GLU A 200 17.59 -0.88 12.32
CA GLU A 200 18.69 -1.64 12.93
C GLU A 200 18.63 -3.14 12.58
N LEU A 201 17.42 -3.71 12.51
CA LEU A 201 17.21 -5.11 12.13
C LEU A 201 17.37 -5.40 10.63
N THR A 202 17.29 -4.40 9.76
CA THR A 202 17.37 -4.58 8.30
C THR A 202 18.68 -4.12 7.69
N ASP A 203 19.42 -3.24 8.36
CA ASP A 203 20.70 -2.69 7.91
C ASP A 203 21.91 -3.48 8.45
N GLY A 204 21.71 -4.34 9.46
CA GLY A 204 22.72 -5.25 10.02
C GLY A 204 22.76 -6.61 9.33
#